data_AF-A0A821WN67-F1
#
_entry.id   AF-A0A821WN67-F1
#
_cell.length_a   1.000
_cell.length_b   1.000
_cell.length_c   1.000
_cell.angle_alpha   90.00
_cell.angle_beta   90.00
_cell.angle_gamma   90.00
#
_symmetry.space_group_name_H-M   'P 1'
#
loop_
_entity.id
_entity.type
_entity.pdbx_description
1 polymer ?
#
loop_
_entity_poly.entity_id
_entity_poly.type
_entity_poly.pdbx_seq_one_letter_code
_entity_poly.pdbx_strand_id
1 'polypeptide(L)'
;LGDSSSGQTSFARWFVRRLTQTLLLNGQYSNDYGPLRIPILIRIGQALIILDGLDEVPVSNQRSEIINIVENFVETYVQTPKGVSVFDNVYLSKLLDDPSRSEGNQLIITSCIVGYHAATLVGQFSHYTIRPMNMEYMKDFIDYWFFRVHQRIIDTLDLSLVNQGENHGEALKKELENIKHTALLDVASNFC
;
A
#
# COMPACT_ATOMS: atom_id res chain seq x y z
N LEU A 1 -1.70 -11.10 -3.67
CA LEU A 1 -0.62 -12.08 -3.93
C LEU A 1 0.21 -11.63 -5.12
N GLY A 2 1.40 -12.20 -5.29
CA GLY A 2 2.35 -11.87 -6.37
C GLY A 2 3.76 -12.31 -6.00
N ASP A 3 4.70 -12.22 -6.94
CA ASP A 3 6.09 -12.63 -6.70
C ASP A 3 6.82 -11.62 -5.78
N SER A 4 7.92 -12.05 -5.16
CA SER A 4 8.82 -11.13 -4.47
C SER A 4 9.20 -10.00 -5.43
N SER A 5 9.07 -8.74 -5.00
CA SER A 5 9.25 -7.51 -5.82
C SER A 5 8.19 -7.18 -6.88
N SER A 6 7.04 -7.88 -6.91
CA SER A 6 5.90 -7.54 -7.81
C SER A 6 5.21 -6.19 -7.53
N GLY A 7 5.72 -5.39 -6.58
CA GLY A 7 5.22 -4.05 -6.30
C GLY A 7 3.99 -3.99 -5.39
N GLN A 8 3.70 -5.06 -4.63
CA GLN A 8 2.51 -5.13 -3.75
C GLN A 8 2.48 -4.03 -2.69
N THR A 9 3.58 -3.84 -1.96
CA THR A 9 3.73 -2.76 -0.98
C THR A 9 3.64 -1.39 -1.63
N SER A 10 4.24 -1.21 -2.81
CA SER A 10 4.15 0.04 -3.58
C SER A 10 2.70 0.34 -4.00
N PHE A 11 1.96 -0.69 -4.42
CA PHE A 11 0.54 -0.59 -4.74
C PHE A 11 -0.28 -0.23 -3.48
N ALA A 12 -0.05 -0.91 -2.35
CA ALA A 12 -0.73 -0.61 -1.09
C ALA A 12 -0.50 0.84 -0.66
N ARG A 13 0.75 1.31 -0.68
CA ARG A 13 1.11 2.71 -0.37
C ARG A 13 0.44 3.70 -1.35
N TRP A 14 0.45 3.41 -2.65
CA TRP A 14 -0.22 4.23 -3.66
C TRP A 14 -1.73 4.28 -3.45
N PHE A 15 -2.34 3.14 -3.16
CA PHE A 15 -3.78 3.00 -2.94
C PHE A 15 -4.25 3.81 -1.74
N VAL A 16 -3.55 3.70 -0.59
CA VAL A 16 -3.82 4.53 0.59
C VAL A 16 -3.72 6.01 0.23
N ARG A 17 -2.62 6.43 -0.42
CA ARG A 17 -2.45 7.83 -0.82
C ARG A 17 -3.59 8.31 -1.71
N ARG A 18 -4.03 7.51 -2.68
CA ARG A 18 -5.10 7.86 -3.61
C ARG A 18 -6.45 7.98 -2.90
N LEU A 19 -6.76 7.05 -2.00
CA LEU A 19 -7.96 7.11 -1.16
C LEU A 19 -7.95 8.33 -0.26
N THR A 20 -6.87 8.56 0.48
CA THR A 20 -6.70 9.73 1.35
C THR A 20 -6.84 11.02 0.57
N GLN A 21 -6.21 11.15 -0.61
CA GLN A 21 -6.38 12.33 -1.46
C GLN A 21 -7.83 12.50 -1.93
N THR A 22 -8.51 11.42 -2.30
CA THR A 22 -9.91 11.50 -2.79
C THR A 22 -10.88 11.86 -1.66
N LEU A 23 -10.67 11.30 -0.46
CA LEU A 23 -11.53 11.52 0.70
C LEU A 23 -11.25 12.87 1.38
N LEU A 24 -9.99 13.30 1.47
CA LEU A 24 -9.61 14.58 2.08
C LEU A 24 -9.76 15.78 1.15
N LEU A 25 -9.65 15.61 -0.17
CA LEU A 25 -9.83 16.72 -1.13
C LEU A 25 -11.30 16.92 -1.55
N ASN A 26 -12.17 15.91 -1.39
CA ASN A 26 -13.62 16.03 -1.65
C ASN A 26 -14.48 16.14 -0.38
N GLY A 27 -13.92 15.91 0.81
CA GLY A 27 -14.62 16.02 2.08
C GLY A 27 -14.39 17.38 2.74
N GLN A 28 -15.43 17.98 3.31
CA GLN A 28 -15.24 19.09 4.25
C GLN A 28 -14.43 18.57 5.44
N TYR A 29 -13.25 19.15 5.65
CA TYR A 29 -12.48 18.97 6.87
C TYR A 29 -13.37 19.33 8.07
N SER A 30 -13.80 18.33 8.84
CA SER A 30 -14.15 18.58 10.23
C SER A 30 -12.89 18.36 11.06
N ASN A 31 -12.40 19.43 11.67
CA ASN A 31 -11.36 19.35 12.72
C ASN A 31 -11.93 18.80 14.04
N ASP A 32 -13.12 18.20 14.01
CA ASP A 32 -13.95 17.87 15.18
C ASP A 32 -13.73 16.44 15.67
N TYR A 33 -12.98 15.66 14.89
CA TYR A 33 -12.40 14.43 15.40
C TYR A 33 -11.17 14.83 16.20
N GLY A 34 -11.29 14.85 17.54
CA GLY A 34 -10.14 14.89 18.45
C GLY A 34 -9.18 13.70 18.19
N PRO A 35 -8.29 13.31 19.12
CA PRO A 35 -7.40 12.18 18.88
C PRO A 35 -8.19 10.85 18.82
N LEU A 36 -8.85 10.58 17.69
CA LEU A 36 -9.47 9.31 17.37
C LEU A 36 -8.35 8.28 17.29
N ARG A 37 -8.32 7.40 18.28
CA ARG A 37 -7.32 6.32 18.34
C ARG A 37 -7.77 5.20 17.41
N ILE A 38 -6.85 4.61 16.65
CA ILE A 38 -7.08 3.47 15.76
C ILE A 38 -8.08 2.41 16.31
N PRO A 39 -8.02 2.01 17.60
CA PRO A 39 -8.97 1.05 18.17
C PRO A 39 -10.45 1.48 18.12
N ILE A 40 -10.75 2.78 18.17
CA ILE A 40 -12.14 3.25 18.12
C ILE A 40 -12.73 3.10 16.72
N LEU A 41 -11.96 3.45 15.69
CA LEU A 41 -12.36 3.35 14.28
C LEU A 41 -12.62 1.90 13.88
N ILE A 42 -11.76 0.99 14.35
CA ILE A 42 -11.95 -0.45 14.15
C ILE A 42 -13.22 -0.93 14.86
N ARG A 43 -13.46 -0.52 16.11
CA ARG A 43 -14.65 -0.95 16.87
C ARG A 43 -15.97 -0.46 16.28
N ILE A 44 -15.99 0.71 15.65
CA ILE A 44 -17.20 1.26 15.02
C ILE A 44 -17.38 0.83 13.55
N GLY A 45 -16.48 0.00 13.01
CA GLY A 45 -16.59 -0.50 11.64
C GLY A 45 -16.29 0.55 10.56
N GLN A 46 -15.40 1.51 10.83
CA GLN A 46 -15.08 2.62 9.91
C GLN A 46 -13.59 2.64 9.53
N ALA A 47 -12.96 1.48 9.43
CA ALA A 47 -11.55 1.35 9.05
C ALA A 47 -11.37 0.54 7.77
N LEU A 48 -10.52 1.05 6.87
CA LEU A 48 -9.82 0.23 5.89
C LEU A 48 -8.51 -0.25 6.53
N ILE A 49 -8.37 -1.57 6.66
CA ILE A 49 -7.24 -2.23 7.29
C ILE A 49 -6.39 -2.85 6.18
N ILE A 50 -5.10 -2.55 6.19
CA ILE A 50 -4.13 -3.14 5.26
C ILE A 50 -3.08 -3.88 6.09
N LEU A 51 -2.99 -5.20 5.90
CA LEU A 51 -1.94 -6.02 6.45
C LEU A 51 -0.91 -6.28 5.33
N ASP A 52 0.24 -5.63 5.42
CA ASP A 52 1.29 -5.75 4.42
C ASP A 52 2.28 -6.86 4.81
N GLY A 53 2.66 -7.73 3.86
CA GLY A 53 3.74 -8.69 4.03
C GLY A 53 3.43 -9.87 4.95
N LEU A 54 2.26 -10.52 4.81
CA LEU A 54 1.92 -11.69 5.64
C LEU A 54 2.95 -12.83 5.55
N ASP A 55 3.68 -12.93 4.43
CA ASP A 55 4.74 -13.92 4.23
C ASP A 55 6.01 -13.68 5.02
N GLU A 56 6.25 -12.45 5.51
CA GLU A 56 7.43 -12.11 6.31
C GLU A 56 7.45 -12.81 7.67
N VAL A 57 6.29 -13.36 8.09
CA VAL A 57 6.19 -14.21 9.26
C VAL A 57 7.03 -15.47 9.07
N PRO A 58 8.12 -15.68 9.85
CA PRO A 58 9.05 -16.78 9.62
C PRO A 58 8.38 -18.15 9.65
N VAL A 59 8.93 -19.11 8.91
CA VAL A 59 8.47 -20.52 8.88
C VAL A 59 8.92 -21.22 10.17
N SER A 60 8.29 -20.89 11.28
CA SER A 60 8.49 -21.51 12.59
C SER A 60 7.13 -21.78 13.25
N ASN A 61 7.15 -22.39 14.43
CA ASN A 61 5.97 -22.68 15.25
C ASN A 61 5.09 -21.41 15.52
N GLN A 62 5.66 -20.21 15.38
CA GLN A 62 4.99 -18.93 15.57
C GLN A 62 4.07 -18.55 14.39
N ARG A 63 4.26 -19.15 13.20
CA ARG A 63 3.46 -18.79 12.02
C ARG A 63 1.99 -19.14 12.19
N SER A 64 1.68 -20.33 12.69
CA SER A 64 0.30 -20.72 12.98
C SER A 64 -0.34 -19.83 14.04
N GLU A 65 0.44 -19.38 15.03
CA GLU A 65 -0.04 -18.47 16.07
C GLU A 65 -0.42 -17.10 15.47
N ILE A 66 0.43 -16.54 14.61
CA ILE A 66 0.15 -15.27 13.94
C ILE A 66 -1.04 -15.39 13.00
N ILE A 67 -1.14 -16.49 12.24
CA ILE A 67 -2.31 -16.75 11.39
C ILE A 67 -3.59 -16.81 12.24
N ASN A 68 -3.59 -17.56 13.35
CA ASN A 68 -4.74 -17.61 14.26
C ASN A 68 -5.10 -16.24 14.82
N ILE A 69 -4.10 -15.40 15.16
CA ILE A 69 -4.35 -14.03 15.64
C ILE A 69 -5.01 -13.18 14.54
N VAL A 70 -4.52 -13.28 13.30
CA VAL A 70 -5.10 -12.58 12.15
C VAL A 70 -6.52 -13.07 11.91
N GLU A 71 -6.77 -14.38 11.91
CA GLU A 71 -8.09 -14.95 11.70
C GLU A 71 -9.08 -14.52 12.79
N ASN A 72 -8.69 -14.61 14.07
CA ASN A 72 -9.50 -14.12 15.19
C ASN A 72 -9.80 -12.62 15.07
N PHE A 73 -8.82 -11.82 14.62
CA PHE A 73 -9.02 -10.39 14.39
C PHE A 73 -10.04 -10.15 13.28
N VAL A 74 -9.92 -10.85 12.16
CA VAL A 74 -10.87 -10.75 11.03
C VAL A 74 -12.26 -11.18 11.47
N GLU A 75 -12.37 -12.30 12.19
CA GLU A 75 -13.65 -12.81 12.68
C GLU A 75 -14.32 -11.80 13.61
N THR A 76 -13.55 -11.14 14.49
CA THR A 76 -14.09 -10.21 15.48
C THR A 76 -14.43 -8.84 14.90
N TYR A 77 -13.59 -8.31 14.00
CA TYR A 77 -13.64 -6.89 13.63
C TYR A 77 -13.94 -6.64 12.15
N VAL A 78 -13.88 -7.64 11.28
CA VAL A 78 -14.14 -7.50 9.84
C VAL A 78 -15.44 -8.22 9.51
N GLN A 79 -16.53 -7.64 10.01
CA GLN A 79 -17.88 -8.14 9.85
C GLN A 79 -18.75 -7.13 9.10
N THR A 80 -19.77 -7.64 8.43
CA THR A 80 -20.88 -6.83 7.93
C THR A 80 -21.66 -6.20 9.09
N PRO A 81 -22.51 -5.19 8.84
CA PRO A 81 -23.44 -4.66 9.86
C PRO A 81 -24.37 -5.72 10.47
N LYS A 82 -24.53 -6.86 9.79
CA LYS A 82 -25.33 -8.00 10.25
C LYS A 82 -24.52 -9.01 11.08
N GLY A 83 -23.26 -8.72 11.36
CA GLY A 83 -22.36 -9.60 12.12
C GLY A 83 -21.79 -10.77 11.32
N VAL A 84 -21.98 -10.81 10.00
CA VAL A 84 -21.45 -11.88 9.14
C VAL A 84 -19.99 -11.61 8.81
N SER A 85 -19.13 -12.60 9.00
CA SER A 85 -17.70 -12.61 8.69
C SER A 85 -17.38 -13.50 7.48
N VAL A 86 -16.11 -13.50 7.04
CA VAL A 86 -15.61 -14.37 5.96
C VAL A 86 -15.50 -15.85 6.35
N PHE A 87 -15.64 -16.17 7.64
CA PHE A 87 -15.57 -17.54 8.16
C PHE A 87 -16.94 -18.20 8.28
N ASP A 88 -18.02 -17.42 8.21
CA ASP A 88 -19.38 -17.94 8.30
C ASP A 88 -19.75 -18.73 7.06
N ASN A 89 -20.57 -19.77 7.26
CA ASN A 89 -21.03 -20.67 6.19
C ASN A 89 -22.24 -20.08 5.43
N VAL A 90 -22.11 -18.81 5.03
CA VAL A 90 -23.11 -18.03 4.28
C VAL A 90 -22.51 -17.69 2.91
N TYR A 91 -23.33 -17.72 1.85
CA TYR A 91 -22.88 -17.39 0.50
C TYR A 91 -22.64 -15.86 0.37
N LEU A 92 -21.40 -15.44 0.54
CA LEU A 92 -21.02 -14.02 0.64
C LEU A 92 -21.07 -13.25 -0.70
N SER A 93 -21.00 -13.95 -1.84
CA SER A 93 -20.82 -13.35 -3.17
C SER A 93 -22.02 -12.54 -3.70
N LYS A 94 -23.10 -12.39 -2.93
CA LYS A 94 -24.18 -11.43 -3.24
C LYS A 94 -24.26 -10.24 -2.29
N LEU A 95 -23.60 -10.31 -1.13
CA LEU A 95 -23.70 -9.29 -0.08
C LEU A 95 -22.44 -8.44 0.07
N LEU A 96 -21.27 -8.90 -0.37
CA LEU A 96 -19.98 -8.30 0.00
C LEU A 96 -19.05 -7.90 -1.17
N ASP A 97 -19.40 -8.18 -2.42
CA ASP A 97 -18.49 -7.97 -3.56
C ASP A 97 -18.44 -6.51 -4.06
N ASP A 98 -19.18 -5.59 -3.44
CA ASP A 98 -19.05 -4.16 -3.71
C ASP A 98 -18.48 -3.42 -2.49
N PRO A 99 -17.16 -3.18 -2.45
CA PRO A 99 -16.51 -2.39 -1.41
C PRO A 99 -17.08 -0.98 -1.27
N SER A 100 -17.74 -0.44 -2.30
CA SER A 100 -18.39 0.87 -2.18
C SER A 100 -19.72 0.84 -1.41
N ARG A 101 -20.28 -0.36 -1.20
CA ARG A 101 -21.56 -0.60 -0.50
C ARG A 101 -21.42 -1.42 0.77
N SER A 102 -20.28 -2.07 0.99
CA SER A 102 -20.01 -2.81 2.22
C SER A 102 -19.77 -1.81 3.35
N GLU A 103 -20.77 -1.63 4.20
CA GLU A 103 -20.57 -1.02 5.52
C GLU A 103 -19.72 -1.96 6.40
N GLY A 104 -19.06 -1.40 7.42
CA GLY A 104 -18.13 -2.13 8.29
C GLY A 104 -16.67 -1.98 7.88
N ASN A 105 -15.76 -2.64 8.63
CA ASN A 105 -14.34 -2.58 8.32
C ASN A 105 -14.03 -3.34 7.03
N GLN A 106 -13.12 -2.79 6.24
CA GLN A 106 -12.59 -3.42 5.04
C GLN A 106 -11.17 -3.93 5.28
N LEU A 107 -10.79 -5.01 4.60
CA LEU A 107 -9.50 -5.64 4.79
C LEU A 107 -8.81 -5.92 3.45
N ILE A 108 -7.54 -5.55 3.35
CA ILE A 108 -6.64 -5.95 2.29
C ILE A 108 -5.43 -6.62 2.94
N ILE A 109 -5.04 -7.77 2.42
CA ILE A 109 -3.83 -8.49 2.87
C ILE A 109 -2.92 -8.65 1.66
N THR A 110 -1.65 -8.25 1.80
CA THR A 110 -0.63 -8.49 0.78
C THR A 110 0.29 -9.62 1.25
N SER A 111 0.82 -10.37 0.29
CA SER A 111 1.76 -11.44 0.57
C SER A 111 2.42 -11.95 -0.73
N CYS A 112 3.67 -12.41 -0.65
CA CYS A 112 4.23 -13.22 -1.71
C CYS A 112 3.44 -14.52 -1.88
N ILE A 113 3.29 -15.00 -3.12
CA ILE A 113 2.43 -16.16 -3.41
C ILE A 113 2.93 -17.44 -2.72
N VAL A 114 4.25 -17.66 -2.73
CA VAL A 114 4.89 -18.85 -2.12
C VAL A 114 4.69 -18.82 -0.60
N GLY A 115 4.94 -17.67 0.03
CA GLY A 115 4.76 -17.50 1.45
C GLY A 115 3.29 -17.67 1.86
N TYR A 116 2.36 -17.08 1.14
CA TYR A 116 0.94 -17.26 1.42
C TYR A 116 0.52 -18.73 1.41
N HIS A 117 0.93 -19.51 0.41
CA HIS A 117 0.59 -20.93 0.33
C HIS A 117 1.26 -21.79 1.40
N ALA A 118 2.34 -21.33 2.03
CA ALA A 118 2.97 -22.03 3.15
C ALA A 118 2.09 -22.04 4.42
N ALA A 119 1.21 -21.04 4.60
CA ALA A 119 0.18 -21.03 5.64
C ALA A 119 -0.98 -20.12 5.20
N THR A 120 -1.96 -20.71 4.52
CA THR A 120 -3.12 -19.99 3.99
C THR A 120 -4.10 -19.62 5.10
N LEU A 121 -4.66 -18.43 5.03
CA LEU A 121 -5.82 -18.06 5.83
C LEU A 121 -7.03 -18.92 5.43
N VAL A 122 -7.78 -19.42 6.42
CA VAL A 122 -9.03 -20.15 6.18
C VAL A 122 -10.20 -19.19 5.90
N GLY A 123 -11.28 -19.67 5.30
CA GLY A 123 -12.47 -18.84 5.02
C GLY A 123 -12.56 -18.31 3.59
N GLN A 124 -13.59 -17.51 3.33
CA GLN A 124 -14.03 -17.12 1.98
C GLN A 124 -13.33 -15.84 1.49
N PHE A 125 -12.00 -15.78 1.58
CA PHE A 125 -11.22 -14.65 1.06
C PHE A 125 -11.21 -14.62 -0.48
N SER A 126 -11.33 -13.42 -1.05
CA SER A 126 -11.09 -13.21 -2.48
C SER A 126 -9.60 -13.03 -2.75
N HIS A 127 -9.01 -13.89 -3.59
CA HIS A 127 -7.59 -13.81 -3.93
C HIS A 127 -7.36 -13.09 -5.26
N TYR A 128 -6.51 -12.07 -5.21
CA TYR A 128 -6.04 -11.36 -6.38
C TYR A 128 -4.52 -11.48 -6.51
N THR A 129 -4.05 -11.65 -7.75
CA THR A 129 -2.63 -11.77 -8.07
C THR A 129 -2.17 -10.57 -8.88
N ILE A 130 -1.23 -9.81 -8.33
CA ILE A 130 -0.49 -8.79 -9.07
C ILE A 130 0.54 -9.50 -9.93
N ARG A 131 0.33 -9.44 -11.24
CA ARG A 131 1.23 -10.07 -12.22
C ARG A 131 2.46 -9.20 -12.43
N PRO A 132 3.62 -9.80 -12.77
CA PRO A 132 4.78 -9.04 -13.20
C PRO A 132 4.41 -8.07 -14.32
N MET A 133 4.93 -6.85 -14.23
CA MET A 133 4.79 -5.86 -15.28
C MET A 133 5.50 -6.37 -16.54
N ASN A 134 4.84 -6.29 -17.70
CA ASN A 134 5.49 -6.67 -18.95
C ASN A 134 6.59 -5.66 -19.31
N MET A 135 7.48 -6.02 -20.24
CA MET A 135 8.62 -5.18 -20.61
C MET A 135 8.21 -3.80 -21.14
N GLU A 136 7.09 -3.72 -21.88
CA GLU A 136 6.59 -2.46 -22.46
C GLU A 136 6.15 -1.49 -21.36
N TYR A 137 5.26 -1.93 -20.47
CA TYR A 137 4.80 -1.12 -19.33
C TYR A 137 5.91 -0.84 -18.33
N MET A 138 6.88 -1.76 -18.18
CA MET A 138 8.04 -1.56 -17.31
C MET A 138 8.92 -0.43 -17.84
N LYS A 139 9.12 -0.36 -19.15
CA LYS A 139 9.85 0.74 -19.77
C LYS A 139 9.12 2.07 -19.54
N ASP A 140 7.82 2.12 -19.83
CA ASP A 140 7.01 3.32 -19.60
C ASP A 140 7.03 3.76 -18.13
N PHE A 141 6.96 2.80 -17.21
CA PHE A 141 7.05 3.05 -15.78
C PHE A 141 8.42 3.62 -15.38
N ILE A 142 9.52 3.03 -15.86
CA ILE A 142 10.89 3.50 -15.58
C ILE A 142 11.07 4.91 -16.14
N ASP A 143 10.70 5.14 -17.40
CA ASP A 143 10.84 6.43 -18.06
C ASP A 143 10.04 7.51 -17.32
N TYR A 144 8.79 7.20 -16.94
CA TYR A 144 7.94 8.10 -16.17
C TYR A 144 8.46 8.34 -14.75
N TRP A 145 8.87 7.29 -14.03
CA TRP A 145 9.39 7.39 -12.67
C TRP A 145 10.67 8.22 -12.65
N PHE A 146 11.59 7.95 -13.57
CA PHE A 146 12.84 8.69 -13.69
C PHE A 146 12.57 10.16 -13.98
N PHE A 147 11.70 10.47 -14.95
CA PHE A 147 11.30 11.84 -15.25
C PHE A 147 10.71 12.55 -14.02
N ARG A 148 9.82 11.91 -13.27
CA ARG A 148 9.13 12.54 -12.12
C ARG A 148 10.05 12.73 -10.92
N VAL A 149 10.92 11.76 -10.63
CA VAL A 149 11.93 11.90 -9.57
C VAL A 149 12.91 13.00 -9.94
N HIS A 150 13.36 13.01 -11.19
CA HIS A 150 14.28 14.03 -11.70
C HIS A 150 13.70 15.44 -11.58
N GLN A 151 12.47 15.66 -12.05
CA GLN A 151 11.77 16.95 -11.91
C GLN A 151 11.62 17.36 -10.44
N ARG A 152 11.28 16.42 -9.56
CA ARG A 152 11.12 16.73 -8.13
C ARG A 152 12.43 17.12 -7.45
N ILE A 153 13.56 16.52 -7.85
CA ILE A 153 14.89 16.91 -7.36
C ILE A 153 15.22 18.32 -7.84
N ILE A 154 14.98 18.63 -9.11
CA ILE A 154 15.16 19.97 -9.69
C ILE A 154 14.35 21.00 -8.92
N ASP A 155 13.05 20.75 -8.72
CA ASP A 155 12.14 21.66 -8.01
C ASP A 155 12.58 21.88 -6.56
N THR A 156 12.99 20.82 -5.87
CA THR A 156 13.39 20.88 -4.45
C THR A 156 14.69 21.66 -4.25
N LEU A 157 15.60 21.57 -5.22
CA LEU A 157 16.90 22.21 -5.19
C LEU A 157 16.92 23.58 -5.92
N ASP A 158 15.75 24.04 -6.38
CA ASP A 158 15.58 25.27 -7.18
C ASP A 158 16.58 25.37 -8.36
N LEU A 159 16.84 24.22 -8.99
CA LEU A 159 17.82 24.13 -10.08
C LEU A 159 17.20 24.67 -11.38
N SER A 160 17.19 25.98 -11.51
CA SER A 160 16.59 26.70 -12.66
C SER A 160 17.27 26.46 -14.04
N LEU A 161 18.34 25.65 -14.12
CA LEU A 161 19.20 25.56 -15.32
C LEU A 161 19.14 24.24 -16.11
N VAL A 162 18.47 23.18 -15.65
CA VAL A 162 18.47 21.89 -16.38
C VAL A 162 17.28 21.82 -17.34
N ASN A 163 17.11 22.82 -18.20
CA ASN A 163 15.93 22.92 -19.07
C ASN A 163 16.20 22.73 -20.57
N GLN A 164 17.43 22.42 -21.00
CA GLN A 164 17.68 22.13 -22.43
C GLN A 164 18.75 21.06 -22.66
N GLY A 165 18.35 20.01 -23.37
CA GLY A 165 19.25 19.17 -24.18
C GLY A 165 19.56 17.79 -23.60
N GLU A 166 19.55 16.81 -24.49
CA GLU A 166 19.74 15.38 -24.29
C GLU A 166 20.77 14.99 -23.21
N ASN A 167 20.42 13.93 -22.47
CA ASN A 167 21.19 13.30 -21.38
C ASN A 167 21.05 13.93 -19.97
N HIS A 168 19.80 14.15 -19.55
CA HIS A 168 19.35 14.57 -18.21
C HIS A 168 20.15 13.94 -17.04
N GLY A 169 20.49 12.65 -17.11
CA GLY A 169 21.21 11.95 -16.04
C GLY A 169 22.64 12.49 -15.79
N GLU A 170 23.36 12.87 -16.84
CA GLU A 170 24.73 13.37 -16.72
C GLU A 170 24.79 14.83 -16.26
N ALA A 171 23.85 15.66 -16.73
CA ALA A 171 23.73 17.05 -16.29
C ALA A 171 23.44 17.13 -14.79
N LEU A 172 22.50 16.31 -14.29
CA LEU A 172 22.20 16.23 -12.86
C LEU A 172 23.38 15.68 -12.05
N LYS A 173 24.07 14.66 -12.56
CA LYS A 173 25.26 14.10 -11.89
C LYS A 173 26.34 15.16 -11.68
N LYS A 174 26.59 16.00 -12.70
CA LYS A 174 27.58 17.08 -12.65
C LYS A 174 27.20 18.19 -11.67
N GLU A 175 25.92 18.57 -11.61
CA GLU A 175 25.42 19.55 -10.62
C GLU A 175 25.42 18.98 -9.20
N LEU A 176 25.04 17.71 -9.01
CA LEU A 176 25.08 17.05 -7.70
C LEU A 176 26.52 16.90 -7.19
N GLU A 177 27.50 16.69 -8.09
CA GLU A 177 28.92 16.69 -7.74
C GLU A 177 29.40 18.08 -7.30
N ASN A 178 28.83 19.17 -7.83
CA ASN A 178 29.11 20.54 -7.37
C ASN A 178 28.42 20.87 -6.03
N ILE A 179 27.24 20.30 -5.76
CA ILE A 179 26.45 20.50 -4.53
C ILE A 179 26.92 19.61 -3.36
N LYS A 180 27.85 18.68 -3.61
CA LYS A 180 28.47 17.83 -2.57
C LYS A 180 29.23 18.67 -1.55
N HIS A 181 28.52 19.22 -0.58
CA HIS A 181 29.05 19.38 0.77
C HIS A 181 28.05 19.28 1.92
N THR A 182 26.73 19.16 1.73
CA THR A 182 25.85 18.97 2.93
C THR A 182 24.47 18.33 2.73
N ALA A 183 23.82 18.41 1.56
CA ALA A 183 22.36 18.16 1.48
C ALA A 183 21.90 16.75 1.02
N LEU A 184 22.78 15.91 0.47
CA LEU A 184 22.37 14.65 -0.20
C LEU A 184 21.97 13.50 0.75
N LEU A 185 22.41 13.53 2.01
CA LEU A 185 22.09 12.48 2.99
C LEU A 185 20.63 12.56 3.49
N ASP A 186 20.03 13.75 3.52
CA ASP A 186 18.66 13.96 3.99
C ASP A 186 17.59 13.60 2.96
N VAL A 187 17.91 13.71 1.67
CA VAL A 187 16.95 13.36 0.61
C VAL A 187 16.82 11.84 0.48
N ALA A 188 17.93 11.11 0.56
CA ALA A 188 17.93 9.64 0.45
C ALA A 188 17.29 8.94 1.67
N SER A 189 17.40 9.50 2.88
CA SER A 189 16.79 8.93 4.09
C SER A 189 15.27 9.03 4.10
N ASN A 190 14.68 10.00 3.38
CA ASN A 190 13.23 10.22 3.30
C ASN A 190 12.52 9.31 2.28
N PHE A 191 13.23 8.47 1.54
CA PHE A 191 12.66 7.59 0.49
C PHE A 191 12.78 6.09 0.76
N CYS A 192 13.41 5.65 1.86
CA CYS A 192 13.42 4.26 2.32
C CYS A 192 12.36 4.01 3.40
#